data_AF-A0A8G0L7U3-F1
#
_entry.id   AF-A0A8G0L7U3-F1
#
_cell.length_a   1.000
_cell.length_b   1.000
_cell.length_c   1.000
_cell.angle_alpha   90.00
_cell.angle_beta   90.00
_cell.angle_gamma   90.00
#
_symmetry.space_group_name_H-M   'P 1'
#
loop_
_entity.id
_entity.type
_entity.pdbx_description
1 polymer ?
#
loop_
_entity_poly.entity_id
_entity_poly.type
_entity_poly.pdbx_seq_one_letter_code
_entity_poly.pdbx_strand_id
1 'polypeptide(L)'
;MSDIIVIGAGVIGLSAALRLQQAGHSVTIIAKDFPTPFEAADKRALINYTSQWGGAHNRWVLPTNPAEQREHEFSLTTYRHMEATLREFPEAGITFMKGIEYFENPPPVHRDLTVEKALQLGLEEFKLLEKKDFPDDKVAWGCEYKTWCVNPMVYCSFLLRHFHILGGKAMAMELRNLNEAFLVKAVPGVKLVVNCSGQGFNDPAVFPTRGQTCLVANPCPATVTRQNADGSWSFCVPRNFHGGTIIGGTKEPDNWDPEPSPETRARLLSAFAATYPPIVADGPLQPLGDIVGRRPTRRGGIRLEREEIAADEIKGLQDNEARSIVHAYGLGGRGFELSWGVAEEVFELVKQRVSSRL
;
A
#
# COMPACT_ATOMS: atom_id res chain seq x y z
N MET A 1 -10.81 28.96 5.20
CA MET A 1 -10.51 27.53 5.07
C MET A 1 -9.98 27.33 3.67
N SER A 2 -8.83 26.67 3.50
CA SER A 2 -8.26 26.40 2.17
C SER A 2 -8.84 25.11 1.64
N ASP A 3 -9.40 25.13 0.43
CA ASP A 3 -9.85 23.92 -0.27
C ASP A 3 -8.64 23.21 -0.87
N ILE A 4 -8.36 22.01 -0.37
CA ILE A 4 -7.32 21.12 -0.89
C ILE A 4 -8.00 20.04 -1.74
N ILE A 5 -7.48 19.81 -2.94
CA ILE A 5 -7.86 18.64 -3.72
C ILE A 5 -6.84 17.52 -3.49
N VAL A 6 -7.31 16.32 -3.18
CA VAL A 6 -6.50 15.09 -3.19
C VAL A 6 -6.87 14.28 -4.42
N ILE A 7 -5.91 13.99 -5.27
CA ILE A 7 -6.11 13.17 -6.48
C ILE A 7 -5.84 11.71 -6.16
N GLY A 8 -6.83 10.86 -6.42
CA GLY A 8 -6.77 9.41 -6.23
C GLY A 8 -7.42 8.97 -4.93
N ALA A 9 -8.26 7.93 -5.01
CA ALA A 9 -8.93 7.33 -3.87
C ALA A 9 -8.32 5.96 -3.50
N GLY A 10 -7.03 5.77 -3.76
CA GLY A 10 -6.26 4.62 -3.24
C GLY A 10 -5.91 4.84 -1.77
N VAL A 11 -5.28 3.85 -1.13
CA VAL A 11 -4.92 3.92 0.30
C VAL A 11 -4.12 5.18 0.65
N ILE A 12 -3.20 5.61 -0.23
CA ILE A 12 -2.40 6.83 -0.01
C ILE A 12 -3.26 8.09 -0.04
N GLY A 13 -4.12 8.23 -1.05
CA GLY A 13 -5.01 9.39 -1.17
C GLY A 13 -6.05 9.44 -0.05
N LEU A 14 -6.62 8.28 0.32
CA LEU A 14 -7.57 8.18 1.42
C LEU A 14 -6.93 8.53 2.78
N SER A 15 -5.75 7.98 3.08
CA SER A 15 -5.00 8.30 4.31
C SER A 15 -4.60 9.78 4.35
N ALA A 16 -4.06 10.33 3.26
CA ALA A 16 -3.70 11.74 3.18
C ALA A 16 -4.90 12.66 3.35
N ALA A 17 -6.02 12.38 2.68
CA ALA A 17 -7.24 13.19 2.76
C ALA A 17 -7.80 13.22 4.19
N LEU A 18 -7.90 12.07 4.84
CA LEU A 18 -8.33 11.98 6.25
C LEU A 18 -7.39 12.73 7.17
N ARG A 19 -6.08 12.56 7.00
CA ARG A 19 -5.10 13.23 7.87
C ARG A 19 -5.14 14.75 7.75
N LEU A 20 -5.39 15.26 6.53
CA LEU A 20 -5.58 16.68 6.29
C LEU A 20 -6.89 17.21 6.89
N GLN A 21 -7.99 16.45 6.79
CA GLN A 21 -9.25 16.80 7.46
C GLN A 21 -9.12 16.86 8.98
N GLN A 22 -8.42 15.89 9.59
CA GLN A 22 -8.15 15.87 11.03
C GLN A 22 -7.37 17.12 11.49
N ALA A 23 -6.59 17.74 10.60
CA ALA A 23 -5.92 19.01 10.86
C ALA A 23 -6.78 20.25 10.55
N GLY A 24 -8.06 20.08 10.21
CA GLY A 24 -9.01 21.17 9.96
C GLY A 24 -9.02 21.71 8.54
N HIS A 25 -8.42 21.02 7.56
CA HIS A 25 -8.50 21.41 6.15
C HIS A 25 -9.84 20.99 5.53
N SER A 26 -10.36 21.81 4.60
CA SER A 26 -11.45 21.42 3.71
C SER A 26 -10.84 20.61 2.56
N VAL A 27 -11.29 19.37 2.38
CA VAL A 27 -10.69 18.44 1.43
C VAL A 27 -11.73 17.88 0.47
N THR A 28 -11.40 17.89 -0.81
CA THR A 28 -12.15 17.16 -1.85
C THR A 28 -11.26 16.10 -2.50
N ILE A 29 -11.72 14.85 -2.52
CA ILE A 29 -11.08 13.77 -3.28
C ILE A 29 -11.61 13.80 -4.72
N ILE A 30 -10.70 13.80 -5.69
CA ILE A 30 -11.01 13.61 -7.10
C ILE A 30 -10.32 12.33 -7.56
N ALA A 31 -11.09 11.35 -8.03
CA ALA A 31 -10.54 10.09 -8.48
C ALA A 31 -11.36 9.49 -9.63
N LYS A 32 -10.67 8.77 -10.52
CA LYS A 32 -11.33 7.93 -11.53
C LYS A 32 -12.01 6.73 -10.88
N ASP A 33 -11.27 6.06 -10.00
CA ASP A 33 -11.64 4.77 -9.41
C ASP A 33 -11.78 4.90 -7.89
N PHE A 34 -12.75 4.16 -7.33
CA PHE A 34 -13.07 4.12 -5.90
C PHE A 34 -13.14 2.67 -5.39
N PRO A 35 -13.05 2.44 -4.06
CA PRO A 35 -13.17 1.11 -3.48
C PRO A 35 -14.46 0.41 -3.94
N THR A 36 -14.31 -0.74 -4.58
CA THR A 36 -15.43 -1.52 -5.15
C THR A 36 -15.35 -2.98 -4.70
N PRO A 37 -16.42 -3.58 -4.15
CA PRO A 37 -16.41 -4.99 -3.70
C PRO A 37 -15.82 -5.94 -4.75
N PHE A 38 -15.04 -6.92 -4.30
CA PHE A 38 -14.23 -7.78 -5.18
C PHE A 38 -15.07 -8.53 -6.23
N GLU A 39 -16.25 -8.99 -5.84
CA GLU A 39 -17.20 -9.74 -6.65
C GLU A 39 -17.86 -8.87 -7.73
N ALA A 40 -17.90 -7.55 -7.51
CA ALA A 40 -18.51 -6.58 -8.41
C ALA A 40 -17.49 -5.77 -9.22
N ALA A 41 -16.19 -5.92 -8.91
CA ALA A 41 -15.11 -5.17 -9.55
C ALA A 41 -14.84 -5.69 -10.97
N ASP A 42 -14.87 -4.80 -11.97
CA ASP A 42 -14.28 -5.09 -13.27
C ASP A 42 -12.75 -5.10 -13.13
N LYS A 43 -12.19 -6.31 -13.04
CA LYS A 43 -10.76 -6.53 -12.81
C LYS A 43 -9.89 -5.89 -13.88
N ARG A 44 -10.35 -5.83 -15.12
CA ARG A 44 -9.57 -5.28 -16.23
C ARG A 44 -9.63 -3.76 -16.24
N ALA A 45 -10.82 -3.18 -16.01
CA ALA A 45 -10.97 -1.73 -15.89
C ALA A 45 -10.19 -1.17 -14.69
N LEU A 46 -10.23 -1.88 -13.56
CA LEU A 46 -9.64 -1.43 -12.29
C LEU A 46 -8.21 -1.93 -12.07
N ILE A 47 -7.55 -2.58 -13.04
CA ILE A 47 -6.22 -3.19 -12.89
C ILE A 47 -5.15 -2.23 -12.33
N ASN A 48 -5.31 -0.93 -12.63
CA ASN A 48 -4.42 0.15 -12.20
C ASN A 48 -4.86 0.82 -10.88
N TYR A 49 -6.09 0.58 -10.41
CA TYR A 49 -6.53 0.97 -9.08
C TYR A 49 -5.98 -0.04 -8.06
N THR A 50 -4.69 0.09 -7.76
CA THR A 50 -3.93 -1.00 -7.13
C THR A 50 -4.29 -1.35 -5.70
N SER A 51 -4.91 -0.42 -4.95
CA SER A 51 -5.21 -0.64 -3.54
C SER A 51 -6.12 -1.86 -3.32
N GLN A 52 -7.10 -2.11 -4.20
CA GLN A 52 -7.99 -3.26 -4.05
C GLN A 52 -7.34 -4.62 -4.36
N TRP A 53 -6.25 -4.64 -5.12
CA TRP A 53 -5.55 -5.87 -5.52
C TRP A 53 -4.47 -6.31 -4.53
N GLY A 54 -4.21 -5.50 -3.50
CA GLY A 54 -3.24 -5.84 -2.46
C GLY A 54 -3.60 -7.10 -1.68
N GLY A 55 -2.62 -7.63 -0.95
CA GLY A 55 -2.85 -8.64 0.08
C GLY A 55 -3.87 -8.13 1.11
N ALA A 56 -3.54 -7.18 2.00
CA ALA A 56 -2.23 -6.55 2.24
C ALA A 56 -1.80 -6.76 3.71
N HIS A 57 -0.50 -6.72 3.98
CA HIS A 57 0.06 -6.91 5.32
C HIS A 57 1.17 -5.90 5.59
N ASN A 58 1.58 -5.78 6.85
CA ASN A 58 2.84 -5.14 7.19
C ASN A 58 3.96 -6.19 7.25
N ARG A 59 4.97 -6.03 6.40
CA ARG A 59 6.20 -6.82 6.44
C ARG A 59 7.37 -5.89 6.70
N TRP A 60 8.13 -6.18 7.75
CA TRP A 60 9.24 -5.32 8.13
C TRP A 60 10.36 -5.39 7.08
N VAL A 61 10.73 -4.23 6.53
CA VAL A 61 11.92 -4.08 5.68
C VAL A 61 13.00 -3.45 6.55
N LEU A 62 13.98 -4.26 6.92
CA LEU A 62 15.09 -3.79 7.77
C LEU A 62 15.90 -2.74 7.02
N PRO A 63 16.10 -1.54 7.59
CA PRO A 63 16.75 -0.45 6.88
C PRO A 63 18.26 -0.69 6.73
N THR A 64 18.76 -0.48 5.51
CA THR A 64 20.19 -0.59 5.16
C THR A 64 20.77 0.73 4.65
N ASN A 65 19.94 1.73 4.38
CA ASN A 65 20.32 3.04 3.89
C ASN A 65 19.32 4.12 4.38
N PRO A 66 19.62 5.43 4.21
CA PRO A 66 18.77 6.50 4.71
C PRO A 66 17.34 6.51 4.14
N ALA A 67 17.15 6.10 2.88
CA ALA A 67 15.82 6.05 2.27
C ALA A 67 14.98 4.93 2.93
N GLU A 68 15.56 3.76 3.11
CA GLU A 68 14.90 2.65 3.82
C GLU A 68 14.67 2.97 5.29
N GLN A 69 15.56 3.73 5.94
CA GLN A 69 15.36 4.22 7.31
C GLN A 69 14.11 5.09 7.42
N ARG A 70 13.93 6.04 6.49
CA ARG A 70 12.72 6.88 6.41
C ARG A 70 11.48 6.04 6.15
N GLU A 71 11.55 5.07 5.24
CA GLU A 71 10.41 4.18 4.98
C GLU A 71 10.09 3.26 6.17
N HIS A 72 11.09 2.84 6.94
CA HIS A 72 10.90 2.09 8.18
C HIS A 72 10.15 2.93 9.24
N GLU A 73 10.49 4.22 9.37
CA GLU A 73 9.78 5.16 10.25
C GLU A 73 8.32 5.38 9.81
N PHE A 74 8.06 5.44 8.51
CA PHE A 74 6.70 5.47 7.96
C PHE A 74 5.93 4.19 8.27
N SER A 75 6.59 3.04 8.20
CA SER A 75 6.00 1.75 8.55
C SER A 75 5.65 1.66 10.04
N LEU A 76 6.53 2.12 10.94
CA LEU A 76 6.24 2.21 12.37
C LEU A 76 5.07 3.14 12.68
N THR A 77 5.00 4.29 12.01
CA THR A 77 3.88 5.23 12.13
C THR A 77 2.58 4.58 11.70
N THR A 78 2.61 3.87 10.56
CA THR A 78 1.45 3.17 10.04
C THR A 78 1.03 2.01 10.94
N TYR A 79 1.97 1.23 11.47
CA TYR A 79 1.69 0.17 12.43
C TYR A 79 0.93 0.68 13.66
N ARG A 80 1.41 1.75 14.28
CA ARG A 80 0.75 2.38 15.44
C ARG A 80 -0.64 2.92 15.09
N HIS A 81 -0.78 3.51 13.90
CA HIS A 81 -2.08 3.97 13.41
C HIS A 81 -3.07 2.82 13.22
N MET A 82 -2.64 1.71 12.61
CA MET A 82 -3.48 0.53 12.42
C MET A 82 -3.91 -0.07 13.77
N GLU A 83 -3.00 -0.09 14.75
CA GLU A 83 -3.31 -0.56 16.10
C GLU A 83 -4.35 0.33 16.80
N ALA A 84 -4.17 1.65 16.74
CA ALA A 84 -5.13 2.61 17.30
C ALA A 84 -6.50 2.52 16.59
N THR A 85 -6.50 2.44 15.26
CA THR A 85 -7.73 2.32 14.46
C THR A 85 -8.49 1.05 14.81
N LEU A 86 -7.82 -0.09 14.97
CA LEU A 86 -8.48 -1.33 15.35
C LEU A 86 -9.14 -1.24 16.73
N ARG A 87 -8.51 -0.56 17.69
CA ARG A 87 -9.07 -0.38 19.05
C ARG A 87 -10.35 0.46 19.03
N GLU A 88 -10.43 1.44 18.14
CA GLU A 88 -11.57 2.36 18.06
C GLU A 88 -12.65 1.87 17.08
N PHE A 89 -12.24 1.27 15.97
CA PHE A 89 -13.07 0.85 14.84
C PHE A 89 -12.78 -0.62 14.48
N PRO A 90 -13.32 -1.59 15.24
CA PRO A 90 -13.10 -3.01 14.99
C PRO A 90 -13.58 -3.47 13.60
N GLU A 91 -14.48 -2.72 12.96
CA GLU A 91 -14.99 -2.96 11.62
C GLU A 91 -14.07 -2.46 10.49
N ALA A 92 -12.94 -1.81 10.79
CA ALA A 92 -12.05 -1.23 9.79
C ALA A 92 -11.37 -2.26 8.88
N GLY A 93 -11.53 -3.57 9.13
CA GLY A 93 -10.93 -4.61 8.28
C GLY A 93 -9.48 -4.92 8.62
N ILE A 94 -8.99 -4.49 9.78
CA ILE A 94 -7.63 -4.73 10.28
C ILE A 94 -7.63 -5.95 11.19
N THR A 95 -6.62 -6.79 11.10
CA THR A 95 -6.41 -7.91 12.02
C THR A 95 -4.95 -8.00 12.40
N PHE A 96 -4.65 -7.82 13.69
CA PHE A 96 -3.34 -8.11 14.22
C PHE A 96 -3.18 -9.61 14.41
N MET A 97 -2.04 -10.13 13.97
CA MET A 97 -1.73 -11.54 13.95
C MET A 97 -0.23 -11.78 13.88
N LYS A 98 0.17 -13.05 13.88
CA LYS A 98 1.56 -13.42 13.70
C LYS A 98 2.02 -13.26 12.25
N GLY A 99 3.17 -12.62 12.06
CA GLY A 99 3.98 -12.68 10.86
C GLY A 99 5.06 -13.74 11.01
N ILE A 100 5.31 -14.53 9.96
CA ILE A 100 6.35 -15.55 9.90
C ILE A 100 7.18 -15.31 8.64
N GLU A 101 8.50 -15.30 8.78
CA GLU A 101 9.40 -15.19 7.65
C GLU A 101 10.42 -16.31 7.60
N TYR A 102 10.70 -16.76 6.38
CA TYR A 102 11.71 -17.76 6.06
C TYR A 102 12.63 -17.27 4.94
N PHE A 103 13.92 -17.50 5.09
CA PHE A 103 14.92 -17.21 4.08
C PHE A 103 15.80 -18.44 3.86
N GLU A 104 15.95 -18.85 2.61
CA GLU A 104 16.94 -19.87 2.23
C GLU A 104 18.36 -19.27 2.17
N ASN A 105 18.47 -18.02 1.72
CA ASN A 105 19.74 -17.28 1.66
C ASN A 105 19.55 -15.88 2.25
N PRO A 106 19.59 -15.72 3.58
CA PRO A 106 19.33 -14.45 4.25
C PRO A 106 20.40 -13.40 3.90
N PRO A 107 20.02 -12.16 3.54
CA PRO A 107 20.99 -11.09 3.34
C PRO A 107 21.68 -10.72 4.68
N PRO A 108 22.85 -10.05 4.65
CA PRO A 108 23.62 -9.72 5.87
C PRO A 108 22.78 -9.09 7.00
N VAL A 109 21.91 -8.13 6.67
CA VAL A 109 21.05 -7.45 7.65
C VAL A 109 20.13 -8.38 8.44
N HIS A 110 19.72 -9.53 7.88
CA HIS A 110 18.91 -10.53 8.58
C HIS A 110 19.79 -11.51 9.36
N ARG A 111 20.96 -11.89 8.83
CA ARG A 111 21.91 -12.78 9.52
C ARG A 111 22.39 -12.18 10.84
N ASP A 112 22.62 -10.88 10.86
CA ASP A 112 23.10 -10.14 12.03
C ASP A 112 21.96 -9.61 12.92
N LEU A 113 20.69 -9.96 12.62
CA LEU A 113 19.55 -9.49 13.39
C LEU A 113 19.40 -10.30 14.68
N THR A 114 19.66 -9.66 15.81
CA THR A 114 19.37 -10.20 17.14
C THR A 114 17.95 -9.82 17.57
N VAL A 115 17.40 -10.53 18.56
CA VAL A 115 16.10 -10.19 19.17
C VAL A 115 16.13 -8.77 19.74
N GLU A 116 17.21 -8.40 20.44
CA GLU A 116 17.37 -7.05 20.98
C GLU A 116 17.33 -5.98 19.89
N LYS A 117 18.08 -6.17 18.80
CA LYS A 117 18.11 -5.23 17.67
C LYS A 117 16.75 -5.13 16.98
N ALA A 118 16.03 -6.24 16.83
CA ALA A 118 14.68 -6.25 16.28
C ALA A 118 13.71 -5.44 17.16
N LEU A 119 13.76 -5.61 18.48
CA LEU A 119 12.93 -4.83 19.42
C LEU A 119 13.28 -3.34 19.40
N GLN A 120 14.57 -2.99 19.29
CA GLN A 120 15.02 -1.60 19.13
C GLN A 120 14.51 -0.97 17.82
N LEU A 121 14.35 -1.77 16.77
CA LEU A 121 13.74 -1.37 15.50
C LEU A 121 12.21 -1.31 15.56
N GLY A 122 11.59 -1.68 16.68
CA GLY A 122 10.13 -1.64 16.87
C GLY A 122 9.38 -2.88 16.37
N LEU A 123 10.08 -4.00 16.11
CA LEU A 123 9.44 -5.26 15.73
C LEU A 123 8.90 -5.94 17.00
N GLU A 124 7.61 -5.74 17.27
CA GLU A 124 6.94 -6.29 18.46
C GLU A 124 6.88 -7.82 18.46
N GLU A 125 7.02 -8.41 19.65
CA GLU A 125 6.95 -9.87 19.89
C GLU A 125 7.90 -10.69 19.00
N PHE A 126 9.00 -10.09 18.57
CA PHE A 126 9.96 -10.72 17.67
C PHE A 126 10.68 -11.90 18.31
N LYS A 127 10.77 -13.01 17.57
CA LYS A 127 11.54 -14.21 17.93
C LYS A 127 12.23 -14.80 16.71
N LEU A 128 13.43 -15.32 16.91
CA LEU A 128 14.08 -16.18 15.92
C LEU A 128 13.55 -17.59 16.04
N LEU A 129 13.29 -18.23 14.90
CA LEU A 129 12.83 -19.61 14.84
C LEU A 129 14.02 -20.58 14.87
N GLU A 130 13.81 -21.75 15.48
CA GLU A 130 14.80 -22.82 15.46
C GLU A 130 14.63 -23.70 14.22
N LYS A 131 15.67 -24.43 13.83
CA LYS A 131 15.63 -25.32 12.65
C LYS A 131 14.50 -26.34 12.67
N LYS A 132 14.06 -26.77 13.86
CA LYS A 132 12.94 -27.71 14.03
C LYS A 132 11.58 -27.12 13.64
N ASP A 133 11.47 -25.79 13.63
CA ASP A 133 10.27 -25.03 13.32
C ASP A 133 10.24 -24.56 11.85
N PHE A 134 11.26 -24.93 11.06
CA PHE A 134 11.32 -24.64 9.63
C PHE A 134 10.46 -25.63 8.84
N PRO A 135 9.90 -25.21 7.69
CA PRO A 135 9.09 -26.10 6.85
C PRO A 135 9.92 -27.20 6.16
N ASP A 136 11.21 -26.96 5.92
CA ASP A 136 12.15 -27.89 5.32
C ASP A 136 13.61 -27.52 5.65
N ASP A 137 14.56 -28.32 5.14
CA ASP A 137 16.00 -28.18 5.35
C ASP A 137 16.68 -27.09 4.51
N LYS A 138 15.97 -26.46 3.57
CA LYS A 138 16.51 -25.40 2.71
C LYS A 138 16.49 -24.05 3.40
N VAL A 139 15.58 -23.85 4.37
CA VAL A 139 15.49 -22.61 5.13
C VAL A 139 16.72 -22.48 6.04
N ALA A 140 17.46 -21.39 5.88
CA ALA A 140 18.65 -21.10 6.67
C ALA A 140 18.37 -20.15 7.84
N TRP A 141 17.32 -19.33 7.73
CA TRP A 141 16.94 -18.35 8.74
C TRP A 141 15.43 -18.15 8.76
N GLY A 142 14.86 -17.97 9.95
CA GLY A 142 13.44 -17.62 10.07
C GLY A 142 13.12 -16.89 11.37
N CYS A 143 12.01 -16.16 11.37
CA CYS A 143 11.52 -15.43 12.52
C CYS A 143 9.99 -15.44 12.60
N GLU A 144 9.48 -15.12 13.79
CA GLU A 144 8.09 -14.70 13.99
C GLU A 144 8.03 -13.33 14.69
N TYR A 145 6.97 -12.58 14.43
CA TYR A 145 6.71 -11.28 15.07
C TYR A 145 5.22 -10.95 15.05
N LYS A 146 4.79 -9.99 15.85
CA LYS A 146 3.43 -9.43 15.77
C LYS A 146 3.34 -8.44 14.61
N THR A 147 2.30 -8.57 13.80
CA THR A 147 2.03 -7.69 12.66
C THR A 147 0.54 -7.56 12.42
N TRP A 148 0.14 -6.89 11.34
CA TRP A 148 -1.24 -6.82 10.88
C TRP A 148 -1.39 -7.27 9.43
N CYS A 149 -2.55 -7.83 9.15
CA CYS A 149 -3.11 -7.91 7.81
C CYS A 149 -4.34 -7.01 7.74
N VAL A 150 -4.67 -6.57 6.52
CA VAL A 150 -5.84 -5.76 6.26
C VAL A 150 -6.60 -6.35 5.08
N ASN A 151 -7.94 -6.38 5.19
CA ASN A 151 -8.81 -6.57 4.04
C ASN A 151 -8.85 -5.23 3.26
N PRO A 152 -8.21 -5.12 2.08
CA PRO A 152 -8.08 -3.84 1.40
C PRO A 152 -9.44 -3.22 1.04
N MET A 153 -10.43 -4.05 0.73
CA MET A 153 -11.76 -3.58 0.34
C MET A 153 -12.53 -2.98 1.50
N VAL A 154 -12.51 -3.68 2.64
CA VAL A 154 -13.15 -3.20 3.86
C VAL A 154 -12.46 -1.93 4.33
N TYR A 155 -11.13 -1.93 4.38
CA TYR A 155 -10.37 -0.80 4.89
C TYR A 155 -10.48 0.45 4.02
N CYS A 156 -10.28 0.35 2.71
CA CYS A 156 -10.42 1.53 1.85
C CYS A 156 -11.86 2.07 1.82
N SER A 157 -12.87 1.18 1.89
CA SER A 157 -14.27 1.62 2.02
C SER A 157 -14.55 2.28 3.37
N PHE A 158 -13.96 1.76 4.45
CA PHE A 158 -14.01 2.35 5.78
C PHE A 158 -13.39 3.75 5.78
N LEU A 159 -12.18 3.92 5.23
CA LEU A 159 -11.53 5.23 5.13
C LEU A 159 -12.36 6.23 4.33
N LEU A 160 -12.90 5.82 3.17
CA LEU A 160 -13.75 6.69 2.35
C LEU A 160 -15.03 7.11 3.07
N ARG A 161 -15.67 6.18 3.79
CA ARG A 161 -16.86 6.47 4.59
C ARG A 161 -16.53 7.43 5.73
N HIS A 162 -15.44 7.18 6.45
CA HIS A 162 -14.98 8.04 7.54
C HIS A 162 -14.69 9.46 7.02
N PHE A 163 -14.01 9.57 5.89
CA PHE A 163 -13.74 10.85 5.22
C PHE A 163 -15.03 11.63 4.93
N HIS A 164 -16.06 10.93 4.44
CA HIS A 164 -17.35 11.56 4.16
C HIS A 164 -18.10 11.99 5.43
N ILE A 165 -18.08 11.17 6.49
CA ILE A 165 -18.70 11.49 7.79
C ILE A 165 -18.07 12.74 8.40
N LEU A 166 -16.75 12.95 8.22
CA LEU A 166 -16.04 14.15 8.66
C LEU A 166 -16.28 15.38 7.74
N GLY A 167 -17.22 15.30 6.80
CA GLY A 167 -17.60 16.40 5.91
C GLY A 167 -16.83 16.47 4.60
N GLY A 168 -16.06 15.43 4.27
CA GLY A 168 -15.28 15.35 3.04
C GLY A 168 -16.13 15.13 1.81
N LYS A 169 -15.71 15.71 0.70
CA LYS A 169 -16.38 15.55 -0.61
C LYS A 169 -15.56 14.65 -1.51
N ALA A 170 -16.21 13.78 -2.26
CA ALA A 170 -15.57 12.91 -3.24
C ALA A 170 -16.25 13.05 -4.60
N MET A 171 -15.46 13.10 -5.66
CA MET A 171 -15.94 13.24 -7.03
C MET A 171 -15.31 12.19 -7.94
N ALA A 172 -16.16 11.43 -8.63
CA ALA A 172 -15.74 10.55 -9.71
C ALA A 172 -15.43 11.37 -10.96
N MET A 173 -14.15 11.49 -11.29
CA MET A 173 -13.66 12.23 -12.45
C MET A 173 -12.26 11.73 -12.85
N GLU A 174 -12.08 11.48 -14.14
CA GLU A 174 -10.79 11.18 -14.73
C GLU A 174 -10.12 12.48 -15.20
N LEU A 175 -8.98 12.80 -14.61
CA LEU A 175 -8.14 13.93 -15.02
C LEU A 175 -7.13 13.44 -16.06
N ARG A 176 -6.98 14.13 -17.20
CA ARG A 176 -5.95 13.76 -18.19
C ARG A 176 -4.60 14.41 -17.87
N ASN A 177 -4.64 15.57 -17.24
CA ASN A 177 -3.48 16.30 -16.75
C ASN A 177 -3.68 16.72 -15.29
N LEU A 178 -2.59 16.75 -14.53
CA LEU A 178 -2.57 17.16 -13.14
C LEU A 178 -3.15 18.57 -12.93
N ASN A 179 -2.88 19.48 -13.86
CA ASN A 179 -3.31 20.88 -13.82
C ASN A 179 -4.84 21.03 -13.93
N GLU A 180 -5.56 20.03 -14.46
CA GLU A 180 -7.03 20.06 -14.52
C GLU A 180 -7.67 20.13 -13.14
N ALA A 181 -7.00 19.63 -12.10
CA ALA A 181 -7.50 19.69 -10.72
C ALA A 181 -7.74 21.14 -10.25
N PHE A 182 -6.91 22.09 -10.68
CA PHE A 182 -7.08 23.51 -10.33
C PHE A 182 -8.22 24.21 -11.08
N LEU A 183 -8.78 23.55 -12.10
CA LEU A 183 -9.83 24.09 -12.97
C LEU A 183 -11.21 23.51 -12.68
N VAL A 184 -11.32 22.63 -11.67
CA VAL A 184 -12.57 21.96 -11.32
C VAL A 184 -13.55 22.96 -10.72
N LYS A 185 -14.56 23.36 -11.51
CA LYS A 185 -15.57 24.36 -11.13
C LYS A 185 -16.33 24.06 -9.84
N ALA A 186 -16.47 22.78 -9.49
CA ALA A 186 -17.13 22.35 -8.26
C ALA A 186 -16.31 22.68 -6.98
N VAL A 187 -15.01 22.95 -7.13
CA VAL A 187 -14.10 23.33 -6.05
C VAL A 187 -13.32 24.59 -6.50
N PRO A 188 -13.97 25.76 -6.55
CA PRO A 188 -13.34 26.97 -7.07
C PRO A 188 -12.25 27.49 -6.12
N GLY A 189 -11.20 28.09 -6.67
CA GLY A 189 -10.17 28.77 -5.86
C GLY A 189 -9.18 27.82 -5.17
N VAL A 190 -9.08 26.57 -5.60
CA VAL A 190 -8.07 25.62 -5.10
C VAL A 190 -6.67 26.13 -5.42
N LYS A 191 -5.84 26.25 -4.38
CA LYS A 191 -4.44 26.67 -4.49
C LYS A 191 -3.46 25.53 -4.25
N LEU A 192 -3.92 24.42 -3.67
CA LEU A 192 -3.08 23.27 -3.34
C LEU A 192 -3.73 21.95 -3.76
N VAL A 193 -2.96 21.12 -4.46
CA VAL A 193 -3.33 19.77 -4.85
C VAL A 193 -2.37 18.76 -4.23
N VAL A 194 -2.88 17.63 -3.73
CA VAL A 194 -2.08 16.47 -3.34
C VAL A 194 -2.24 15.40 -4.41
N ASN A 195 -1.15 15.05 -5.08
CA ASN A 195 -1.12 14.04 -6.15
C ASN A 195 -0.82 12.65 -5.58
N CYS A 196 -1.87 11.89 -5.30
CA CYS A 196 -1.83 10.48 -4.88
C CYS A 196 -2.31 9.54 -6.01
N SER A 197 -2.11 9.92 -7.28
CA SER A 197 -2.61 9.19 -8.45
C SER A 197 -1.96 7.81 -8.66
N GLY A 198 -0.90 7.48 -7.92
CA GLY A 198 -0.08 6.30 -8.13
C GLY A 198 0.86 6.43 -9.34
N GLN A 199 0.31 6.76 -10.51
CA GLN A 199 1.04 6.84 -11.79
C GLN A 199 1.75 8.18 -12.04
N GLY A 200 1.45 9.23 -11.27
CA GLY A 200 2.17 10.49 -11.33
C GLY A 200 1.92 11.33 -12.61
N PHE A 201 0.85 11.07 -13.37
CA PHE A 201 0.52 11.77 -14.63
C PHE A 201 1.65 11.75 -15.66
N ASN A 202 2.06 10.55 -16.09
CA ASN A 202 3.15 10.32 -17.05
C ASN A 202 4.56 10.65 -16.52
N ASP A 203 4.79 10.50 -15.22
CA ASP A 203 6.16 10.52 -14.69
C ASP A 203 6.97 9.36 -15.33
N PRO A 204 8.03 9.65 -16.12
CA PRO A 204 8.79 8.63 -16.85
C PRO A 204 9.58 7.67 -15.94
N ALA A 205 9.75 8.04 -14.66
CA ALA A 205 10.34 7.16 -13.67
C ALA A 205 9.34 6.09 -13.18
N VAL A 206 8.03 6.27 -13.40
CA VAL A 206 7.00 5.32 -12.97
C VAL A 206 6.83 4.20 -14.01
N PHE A 207 6.77 2.96 -13.53
CA PHE A 207 6.56 1.76 -14.32
C PHE A 207 5.72 0.73 -13.53
N PRO A 208 4.92 -0.11 -14.19
CA PRO A 208 4.17 -1.13 -13.51
C PRO A 208 5.11 -2.23 -13.01
N THR A 209 4.86 -2.74 -11.82
CA THR A 209 5.35 -4.06 -11.42
C THR A 209 4.14 -4.98 -11.28
N ARG A 210 3.89 -5.77 -12.33
CA ARG A 210 2.79 -6.72 -12.37
C ARG A 210 2.97 -7.75 -11.26
N GLY A 211 1.87 -8.06 -10.59
CA GLY A 211 1.79 -9.12 -9.60
C GLY A 211 0.55 -9.95 -9.83
N GLN A 212 0.74 -11.25 -10.01
CA GLN A 212 -0.32 -12.23 -9.96
C GLN A 212 -0.35 -12.89 -8.59
N THR A 213 -1.56 -13.02 -8.04
CA THR A 213 -1.86 -13.78 -6.82
C THR A 213 -3.13 -14.59 -7.03
N CYS A 214 -3.37 -15.56 -6.16
CA CYS A 214 -4.59 -16.37 -6.14
C CYS A 214 -5.29 -16.17 -4.80
N LEU A 215 -6.56 -15.77 -4.85
CA LEU A 215 -7.42 -15.76 -3.68
C LEU A 215 -7.92 -17.18 -3.40
N VAL A 216 -7.78 -17.66 -2.17
CA VAL A 216 -8.29 -18.98 -1.74
C VAL A 216 -9.28 -18.83 -0.58
N ALA A 217 -10.18 -19.82 -0.45
CA ALA A 217 -11.14 -19.86 0.65
C ALA A 217 -10.52 -20.26 2.00
N ASN A 218 -9.36 -20.95 1.97
CA ASN A 218 -8.71 -21.49 3.16
C ASN A 218 -8.31 -20.36 4.12
N PRO A 219 -8.68 -20.45 5.42
CA PRO A 219 -8.18 -19.53 6.42
C PRO A 219 -6.70 -19.80 6.68
N CYS A 220 -5.98 -18.78 7.15
CA CYS A 220 -4.62 -18.96 7.66
C CYS A 220 -4.41 -18.05 8.89
N PRO A 221 -3.91 -18.58 10.02
CA PRO A 221 -3.82 -17.83 11.28
C PRO A 221 -2.60 -16.91 11.36
N ALA A 222 -1.73 -16.94 10.36
CA ALA A 222 -0.54 -16.11 10.25
C ALA A 222 -0.40 -15.58 8.83
N THR A 223 0.29 -14.45 8.67
CA THR A 223 0.88 -14.11 7.37
C THR A 223 2.27 -14.72 7.30
N VAL A 224 2.55 -15.42 6.22
CA VAL A 224 3.80 -16.19 6.05
C VAL A 224 4.46 -15.74 4.78
N THR A 225 5.77 -15.47 4.82
CA THR A 225 6.58 -15.14 3.63
C THR A 225 7.84 -15.98 3.61
N ARG A 226 8.14 -16.59 2.46
CA ARG A 226 9.39 -17.29 2.19
C ARG A 226 10.10 -16.62 1.02
N GLN A 227 11.37 -16.33 1.20
CA GLN A 227 12.29 -15.96 0.12
C GLN A 227 13.21 -17.14 -0.20
N ASN A 228 13.10 -17.62 -1.44
CA ASN A 228 13.89 -18.75 -1.95
C ASN A 228 15.26 -18.28 -2.47
N ALA A 229 16.22 -19.20 -2.54
CA ALA A 229 17.59 -18.91 -2.97
C ALA A 229 17.67 -18.46 -4.44
N ASP A 230 16.70 -18.86 -5.27
CA ASP A 230 16.57 -18.45 -6.68
C ASP A 230 15.97 -17.04 -6.86
N GLY A 231 15.66 -16.36 -5.76
CA GLY A 231 15.04 -15.03 -5.75
C GLY A 231 13.52 -15.03 -5.91
N SER A 232 12.88 -16.20 -6.03
CA SER A 232 11.42 -16.35 -6.02
C SER A 232 10.85 -16.25 -4.60
N TRP A 233 9.56 -15.94 -4.51
CA TRP A 233 8.86 -15.64 -3.27
C TRP A 233 7.61 -16.51 -3.18
N SER A 234 7.25 -16.91 -1.97
CA SER A 234 5.96 -17.54 -1.66
C SER A 234 5.42 -16.91 -0.40
N PHE A 235 4.18 -16.43 -0.43
CA PHE A 235 3.57 -15.78 0.72
C PHE A 235 2.07 -16.03 0.80
N CYS A 236 1.53 -15.92 2.01
CA CYS A 236 0.10 -15.73 2.22
C CYS A 236 -0.20 -14.42 2.96
N VAL A 237 -1.35 -13.85 2.64
CA VAL A 237 -1.92 -12.71 3.36
C VAL A 237 -3.39 -13.01 3.67
N PRO A 238 -3.72 -13.40 4.91
CA PRO A 238 -5.10 -13.57 5.35
C PRO A 238 -5.81 -12.21 5.36
N ARG A 239 -6.85 -12.04 4.55
CA ARG A 239 -7.61 -10.78 4.53
C ARG A 239 -8.50 -10.64 5.76
N ASN A 240 -8.92 -11.76 6.36
CA ASN A 240 -9.95 -11.79 7.41
C ASN A 240 -11.26 -11.12 6.93
N PHE A 241 -12.24 -10.91 7.81
CA PHE A 241 -13.52 -10.29 7.44
C PHE A 241 -14.20 -10.96 6.22
N HIS A 242 -14.20 -12.29 6.20
CA HIS A 242 -14.68 -13.11 5.07
C HIS A 242 -14.02 -12.80 3.71
N GLY A 243 -12.84 -12.19 3.70
CA GLY A 243 -12.11 -11.81 2.49
C GLY A 243 -11.21 -12.90 1.90
N GLY A 244 -11.18 -14.10 2.50
CA GLY A 244 -10.30 -15.21 2.11
C GLY A 244 -8.81 -14.96 2.42
N THR A 245 -7.95 -15.77 1.82
CA THR A 245 -6.49 -15.66 1.97
C THR A 245 -5.85 -15.47 0.60
N ILE A 246 -4.99 -14.47 0.47
CA ILE A 246 -4.22 -14.25 -0.75
C ILE A 246 -2.98 -15.14 -0.71
N ILE A 247 -2.80 -15.96 -1.74
CA ILE A 247 -1.57 -16.72 -1.99
C ILE A 247 -0.82 -16.06 -3.12
N GLY A 248 0.40 -15.64 -2.87
CA GLY A 248 1.19 -14.91 -3.83
C GLY A 248 2.67 -15.27 -3.79
N GLY A 249 3.45 -14.72 -4.70
CA GLY A 249 2.99 -13.92 -5.83
C GLY A 249 4.12 -13.66 -6.80
N THR A 250 3.82 -12.96 -7.89
CA THR A 250 4.84 -12.55 -8.86
C THR A 250 5.27 -11.09 -8.68
N LYS A 251 6.47 -10.80 -9.18
CA LYS A 251 7.08 -9.47 -9.25
C LYS A 251 7.69 -9.31 -10.63
N GLU A 252 6.95 -8.70 -11.54
CA GLU A 252 7.30 -8.59 -12.95
C GLU A 252 7.37 -7.11 -13.36
N PRO A 253 8.54 -6.46 -13.27
CA PRO A 253 8.77 -5.09 -13.74
C PRO A 253 8.43 -4.92 -15.22
N ASP A 254 7.87 -3.76 -15.56
CA ASP A 254 7.55 -3.34 -16.94
C ASP A 254 6.57 -4.27 -17.68
N ASN A 255 5.91 -5.18 -16.97
CA ASN A 255 4.92 -6.08 -17.55
C ASN A 255 3.51 -5.44 -17.55
N TRP A 256 2.95 -5.30 -18.75
CA TRP A 256 1.62 -4.73 -19.00
C TRP A 256 0.56 -5.78 -19.32
N ASP A 257 0.86 -7.08 -19.22
CA ASP A 257 -0.12 -8.14 -19.48
C ASP A 257 -1.24 -8.13 -18.42
N PRO A 258 -2.52 -7.94 -18.80
CA PRO A 258 -3.63 -8.01 -17.84
C PRO A 258 -4.03 -9.45 -17.47
N GLU A 259 -3.62 -10.45 -18.23
CA GLU A 259 -4.19 -11.80 -18.13
C GLU A 259 -3.48 -12.64 -17.07
N PRO A 260 -4.21 -13.36 -16.19
CA PRO A 260 -3.61 -14.29 -15.26
C PRO A 260 -3.15 -15.58 -15.97
N SER A 261 -2.01 -16.14 -15.56
CA SER A 261 -1.51 -17.44 -16.02
C SER A 261 -1.97 -18.58 -15.08
N PRO A 262 -2.70 -19.60 -15.57
CA PRO A 262 -3.05 -20.79 -14.80
C PRO A 262 -1.84 -21.57 -14.27
N GLU A 263 -0.75 -21.61 -15.03
CA GLU A 263 0.51 -22.25 -14.66
C GLU A 263 1.15 -21.52 -13.47
N THR A 264 1.12 -20.18 -13.51
CA THR A 264 1.56 -19.35 -12.38
C THR A 264 0.72 -19.62 -11.15
N ARG A 265 -0.61 -19.68 -11.27
CA ARG A 265 -1.50 -20.04 -10.16
C ARG A 265 -1.12 -21.39 -9.56
N ALA A 266 -1.00 -22.43 -10.38
CA ALA A 266 -0.67 -23.79 -9.92
C ALA A 266 0.67 -23.82 -9.16
N ARG A 267 1.68 -23.12 -9.68
CA ARG A 267 3.00 -22.99 -9.03
C ARG A 267 2.90 -22.27 -7.69
N LEU A 268 2.18 -21.14 -7.61
CA LEU A 268 2.01 -20.37 -6.38
C LEU A 268 1.32 -21.19 -5.28
N LEU A 269 0.25 -21.90 -5.62
CA LEU A 269 -0.50 -22.72 -4.67
C LEU A 269 0.35 -23.89 -4.15
N SER A 270 1.04 -24.60 -5.05
CA SER A 270 1.93 -25.71 -4.67
C SER A 270 3.09 -25.25 -3.79
N ALA A 271 3.77 -24.16 -4.18
CA ALA A 271 4.89 -23.62 -3.42
C ALA A 271 4.47 -23.13 -2.03
N PHE A 272 3.29 -22.50 -1.91
CA PHE A 272 2.81 -22.04 -0.61
C PHE A 272 2.36 -23.20 0.29
N ALA A 273 1.69 -24.22 -0.25
CA ALA A 273 1.33 -25.42 0.52
C ALA A 273 2.58 -26.11 1.11
N ALA A 274 3.70 -26.13 0.37
CA ALA A 274 4.98 -26.61 0.88
C ALA A 274 5.61 -25.66 1.93
N THR A 275 5.42 -24.35 1.76
CA THR A 275 5.96 -23.32 2.69
C THR A 275 5.26 -23.32 4.04
N TYR A 276 3.94 -23.56 4.07
CA TYR A 276 3.17 -23.59 5.31
C TYR A 276 2.16 -24.75 5.29
N PRO A 277 2.62 -25.99 5.52
CA PRO A 277 1.77 -27.19 5.47
C PRO A 277 0.48 -27.12 6.30
N PRO A 278 0.41 -26.42 7.46
CA PRO A 278 -0.84 -26.31 8.22
C PRO A 278 -2.03 -25.75 7.43
N ILE A 279 -1.82 -24.95 6.37
CA ILE A 279 -2.94 -24.40 5.56
C ILE A 279 -3.72 -25.47 4.79
N VAL A 280 -3.13 -26.64 4.57
CA VAL A 280 -3.75 -27.77 3.85
C VAL A 280 -4.09 -28.95 4.77
N ALA A 281 -4.05 -28.75 6.09
CA ALA A 281 -4.35 -29.81 7.06
C ALA A 281 -5.78 -30.36 6.92
N ASP A 282 -6.75 -29.47 6.63
CA ASP A 282 -8.17 -29.81 6.49
C ASP A 282 -8.61 -30.05 5.04
N GLY A 283 -7.66 -30.11 4.10
CA GLY A 283 -7.93 -30.32 2.67
C GLY A 283 -7.11 -29.42 1.74
N PRO A 284 -7.22 -29.61 0.42
CA PRO A 284 -6.44 -28.84 -0.55
C PRO A 284 -6.85 -27.35 -0.54
N LEU A 285 -5.94 -26.50 -1.03
CA LEU A 285 -6.25 -25.10 -1.30
C LEU A 285 -7.42 -25.00 -2.29
N GLN A 286 -8.40 -24.15 -1.98
CA GLN A 286 -9.62 -23.94 -2.78
C GLN A 286 -9.56 -22.56 -3.44
N PRO A 287 -9.15 -22.46 -4.73
CA PRO A 287 -9.05 -21.20 -5.43
C PRO A 287 -10.42 -20.56 -5.66
N LEU A 288 -10.56 -19.29 -5.28
CA LEU A 288 -11.72 -18.45 -5.57
C LEU A 288 -11.50 -17.58 -6.82
N GLY A 289 -10.25 -17.28 -7.15
CA GLY A 289 -9.92 -16.62 -8.41
C GLY A 289 -8.52 -16.02 -8.43
N ASP A 290 -8.04 -15.75 -9.65
CA ASP A 290 -6.80 -15.01 -9.84
C ASP A 290 -7.01 -13.50 -9.77
N ILE A 291 -5.97 -12.83 -9.29
CA ILE A 291 -5.88 -11.38 -9.16
C ILE A 291 -4.59 -10.94 -9.84
N VAL A 292 -4.73 -10.02 -10.80
CA VAL A 292 -3.61 -9.33 -11.43
C VAL A 292 -3.73 -7.85 -11.07
N GLY A 293 -2.66 -7.30 -10.50
CA GLY A 293 -2.54 -5.87 -10.22
C GLY A 293 -1.21 -5.33 -10.71
N ARG A 294 -1.17 -4.05 -11.10
CA ARG A 294 0.05 -3.38 -11.58
C ARG A 294 0.54 -2.35 -10.59
N ARG A 295 1.38 -2.78 -9.64
CA ARG A 295 1.93 -1.92 -8.57
C ARG A 295 2.60 -0.68 -9.21
N PRO A 296 2.30 0.56 -8.77
CA PRO A 296 2.86 1.77 -9.34
C PRO A 296 4.25 2.00 -8.75
N THR A 297 5.25 1.34 -9.31
CA THR A 297 6.64 1.43 -8.87
C THR A 297 7.32 2.61 -9.54
N ARG A 298 8.25 3.26 -8.85
CA ARG A 298 9.00 4.39 -9.40
C ARG A 298 10.50 4.19 -9.26
N ARG A 299 11.25 4.40 -10.34
CA ARG A 299 12.72 4.46 -10.33
C ARG A 299 13.15 5.63 -9.43
N GLY A 300 14.08 5.37 -8.52
CA GLY A 300 14.50 6.35 -7.51
C GLY A 300 13.59 6.41 -6.27
N GLY A 301 12.60 5.53 -6.16
CA GLY A 301 11.72 5.44 -4.99
C GLY A 301 10.54 6.40 -5.01
N ILE A 302 9.87 6.51 -3.86
CA ILE A 302 8.66 7.30 -3.64
C ILE A 302 8.92 8.76 -4.03
N ARG A 303 8.03 9.37 -4.83
CA ARG A 303 8.03 10.83 -5.00
C ARG A 303 7.15 11.43 -3.91
N LEU A 304 7.79 12.04 -2.93
CA LEU A 304 7.16 12.64 -1.76
C LEU A 304 7.80 14.00 -1.48
N GLU A 305 7.28 15.03 -2.15
CA GLU A 305 7.83 16.38 -2.17
C GLU A 305 6.76 17.40 -2.54
N ARG A 306 7.07 18.68 -2.31
CA ARG A 306 6.24 19.80 -2.72
C ARG A 306 6.87 20.53 -3.90
N GLU A 307 6.05 20.86 -4.88
CA GLU A 307 6.36 21.61 -6.08
C GLU A 307 5.48 22.87 -6.14
N GLU A 308 6.04 24.00 -6.54
CA GLU A 308 5.28 25.22 -6.83
C GLU A 308 5.20 25.40 -8.34
N ILE A 309 4.02 25.75 -8.84
CA ILE A 309 3.71 25.94 -10.25
C ILE A 309 3.28 27.39 -10.45
N ALA A 310 3.90 28.07 -11.42
CA ALA A 310 3.52 29.42 -11.75
C ALA A 310 2.14 29.45 -12.45
N ALA A 311 1.38 30.52 -12.25
CA ALA A 311 0.01 30.62 -12.76
C ALA A 311 -0.07 30.49 -14.29
N ASP A 312 0.94 31.00 -15.01
CA ASP A 312 1.05 30.98 -16.47
C ASP A 312 1.32 29.58 -17.04
N GLU A 313 1.80 28.64 -16.22
CA GLU A 313 1.94 27.23 -16.59
C GLU A 313 0.58 26.50 -16.64
N ILE A 314 -0.45 27.05 -16.01
CA ILE A 314 -1.80 26.47 -15.95
C ILE A 314 -2.75 27.28 -16.82
N LYS A 315 -2.93 26.81 -18.07
CA LYS A 315 -3.90 27.41 -19.00
C LYS A 315 -5.32 27.29 -18.46
N GLY A 316 -6.05 28.40 -18.40
CA GLY A 316 -7.46 28.45 -18.01
C GLY A 316 -7.71 28.94 -16.59
N LEU A 317 -6.67 29.19 -15.79
CA LEU A 317 -6.81 29.90 -14.53
C LEU A 317 -7.43 31.29 -14.76
N GLN A 318 -8.24 31.71 -13.79
CA GLN A 318 -8.91 33.01 -13.79
C GLN A 318 -8.17 34.05 -12.95
N ASP A 319 -7.08 33.65 -12.30
CA ASP A 319 -6.22 34.48 -11.46
C ASP A 319 -4.74 34.23 -11.82
N ASN A 320 -3.86 35.11 -11.33
CA ASN A 320 -2.41 35.06 -11.54
C ASN A 320 -1.65 34.55 -10.31
N GLU A 321 -2.31 33.79 -9.42
CA GLU A 321 -1.67 33.29 -8.22
C GLU A 321 -0.94 31.97 -8.48
N ALA A 322 0.22 31.76 -7.84
CA ALA A 322 0.91 30.49 -7.90
C ALA A 322 0.06 29.36 -7.29
N ARG A 323 0.36 28.12 -7.69
CA ARG A 323 -0.28 26.89 -7.19
C ARG A 323 0.76 25.97 -6.60
N SER A 324 0.37 25.18 -5.62
CA SER A 324 1.25 24.20 -4.99
C SER A 324 0.76 22.78 -5.26
N ILE A 325 1.69 21.86 -5.50
CA ILE A 325 1.43 20.44 -5.61
C ILE A 325 2.26 19.69 -4.58
N VAL A 326 1.63 18.83 -3.79
CA VAL A 326 2.32 17.85 -2.96
C VAL A 326 2.21 16.48 -3.65
N HIS A 327 3.33 15.93 -4.11
CA HIS A 327 3.36 14.60 -4.71
C HIS A 327 3.46 13.53 -3.62
N ALA A 328 2.70 12.45 -3.76
CA ALA A 328 2.77 11.26 -2.89
C ALA A 328 2.39 10.01 -3.68
N TYR A 329 3.31 9.55 -4.55
CA TYR A 329 3.09 8.40 -5.43
C TYR A 329 4.39 7.60 -5.69
N GLY A 330 4.28 6.46 -6.39
CA GLY A 330 5.44 5.62 -6.72
C GLY A 330 5.83 4.60 -5.63
N LEU A 331 4.91 4.23 -4.73
CA LEU A 331 5.19 3.36 -3.58
C LEU A 331 5.30 1.87 -3.92
N GLY A 332 5.12 1.49 -5.18
CA GLY A 332 5.21 0.09 -5.62
C GLY A 332 4.31 -0.83 -4.79
N GLY A 333 4.90 -1.88 -4.22
CA GLY A 333 4.20 -2.87 -3.39
C GLY A 333 3.96 -2.46 -1.94
N ARG A 334 4.43 -1.29 -1.50
CA ARG A 334 4.48 -0.89 -0.08
C ARG A 334 3.38 0.09 0.33
N GLY A 335 2.37 0.30 -0.53
CA GLY A 335 1.36 1.35 -0.32
C GLY A 335 0.62 1.29 1.01
N PHE A 336 0.19 0.10 1.45
CA PHE A 336 -0.54 -0.04 2.71
C PHE A 336 0.35 0.11 3.94
N GLU A 337 1.53 -0.51 3.95
CA GLU A 337 2.41 -0.49 5.11
C GLU A 337 3.05 0.88 5.35
N LEU A 338 3.08 1.76 4.35
CA LEU A 338 3.61 3.12 4.47
C LEU A 338 2.52 4.20 4.55
N SER A 339 1.24 3.83 4.46
CA SER A 339 0.18 4.78 4.07
C SER A 339 0.03 5.97 5.03
N TRP A 340 0.08 5.73 6.34
CA TRP A 340 -0.13 6.78 7.34
C TRP A 340 1.16 7.54 7.66
N GLY A 341 2.31 6.89 7.59
CA GLY A 341 3.59 7.61 7.62
C GLY A 341 3.73 8.61 6.47
N VAL A 342 3.32 8.19 5.26
CA VAL A 342 3.26 9.08 4.09
C VAL A 342 2.20 10.18 4.27
N ALA A 343 1.05 9.88 4.88
CA ALA A 343 0.01 10.88 5.15
C ALA A 343 0.48 11.97 6.12
N GLU A 344 1.26 11.62 7.15
CA GLU A 344 1.88 12.60 8.06
C GLU A 344 2.87 13.51 7.30
N GLU A 345 3.70 12.93 6.44
CA GLU A 345 4.66 13.71 5.65
C GLU A 345 3.95 14.63 4.64
N VAL A 346 2.87 14.16 4.00
CA VAL A 346 2.01 15.01 3.15
C VAL A 346 1.49 16.20 3.95
N PHE A 347 1.02 15.97 5.17
CA PHE A 347 0.55 17.06 6.04
C PHE A 347 1.66 18.07 6.36
N GLU A 348 2.88 17.61 6.66
CA GLU A 348 4.00 18.52 6.90
C GLU A 348 4.38 19.32 5.64
N LEU A 349 4.37 18.69 4.45
CA LEU A 349 4.60 19.37 3.17
C LEU A 349 3.52 20.43 2.86
N VAL A 350 2.25 20.15 3.20
CA VAL A 350 1.15 21.12 3.08
C VAL A 350 1.35 22.31 4.01
N LYS A 351 1.87 22.10 5.23
CA LYS A 351 2.13 23.17 6.21
C LYS A 351 3.30 24.07 5.85
N GLN A 352 4.27 23.58 5.10
CA GLN A 352 5.45 24.36 4.75
C GLN A 352 5.03 25.67 4.09
N ARG A 353 5.50 26.79 4.63
CA ARG A 353 5.39 28.08 3.94
C ARG A 353 6.57 28.14 2.98
N VAL A 354 6.29 28.33 1.70
CA VAL A 354 7.37 28.64 0.76
C VAL A 354 7.83 30.06 1.09
N SER A 355 9.02 30.17 1.66
CA SER A 355 9.71 31.45 1.72
C SER A 355 9.89 31.92 0.28
N SER A 356 9.25 33.01 -0.08
CA SER A 356 9.49 33.72 -1.34
C SER A 356 11.00 33.92 -1.46
N ARG A 357 11.63 33.25 -2.43
CA ARG A 357 12.99 33.61 -2.84
C ARG A 357 12.91 35.06 -3.34
N LEU A 358 13.48 35.98 -2.56
CA LEU A 358 13.71 37.36 -2.93
C LEU A 358 14.67 37.44 -4.12
#